data_AF-A0A920WBB7-F1
#
_entry.id   AF-A0A920WBB7-F1
#
_cell.length_a   1.000
_cell.length_b   1.000
_cell.length_c   1.000
_cell.angle_alpha   90.00
_cell.angle_beta   90.00
_cell.angle_gamma   90.00
#
_symmetry.space_group_name_H-M   'P 1'
#
loop_
_entity.id
_entity.type
_entity.pdbx_description
1 polymer ?
#
loop_
_entity_poly.entity_id
_entity_poly.type
_entity_poly.pdbx_seq_one_letter_code
_entity_poly.pdbx_strand_id
1 'polypeptide(L)'
;MKRLVAKVDVVVESYRPGYLSSLGLGYAELSAVNPSIIMTSITPFGQDGPYSQFRGEEIVNYAMSMIKSISGIQGREPLKHGGFQAQYEGGLFAAGATSMALFRQG
;
A
#
# COMPACT_ATOMS: atom_id res chain seq x y z
N MET A 1 7.33 2.04 -20.10
CA MET A 1 7.50 1.49 -18.73
C MET A 1 8.72 0.58 -18.60
N LYS A 2 8.83 -0.54 -19.31
CA LYS A 2 9.96 -1.51 -19.16
C LYS A 2 11.37 -0.88 -19.30
N ARG A 3 11.55 0.08 -20.21
CA ARG A 3 12.80 0.87 -20.33
C ARG A 3 13.17 1.69 -19.09
N LEU A 4 12.18 2.14 -18.32
CA LEU A 4 12.39 2.90 -17.09
C LEU A 4 12.71 1.96 -15.93
N VAL A 5 12.03 0.82 -15.85
CA VAL A 5 12.21 -0.22 -14.83
C VAL A 5 13.66 -0.74 -14.79
N ALA A 6 14.32 -0.82 -15.95
CA ALA A 6 15.74 -1.18 -16.04
C ALA A 6 16.71 -0.12 -15.45
N LYS A 7 16.22 1.04 -15.01
CA LYS A 7 17.04 2.18 -14.56
C LYS A 7 16.62 2.73 -13.19
N VAL A 8 15.68 2.06 -12.51
CA VAL A 8 15.20 2.48 -11.20
C VAL A 8 15.33 1.32 -10.23
N ASP A 9 15.56 1.64 -8.97
CA ASP A 9 15.68 0.65 -7.90
C ASP A 9 14.31 0.30 -7.31
N VAL A 10 13.36 1.24 -7.38
CA VAL A 10 12.05 1.12 -6.75
C VAL A 10 10.91 1.52 -7.69
N VAL A 11 9.83 0.74 -7.66
CA VAL A 11 8.50 1.13 -8.15
C VAL A 11 7.54 1.14 -6.97
N VAL A 12 6.83 2.26 -6.78
CA VAL A 12 5.76 2.39 -5.77
C VAL A 12 4.43 2.56 -6.47
N GLU A 13 3.41 1.85 -6.02
CA GLU A 13 2.08 1.88 -6.62
C GLU A 13 0.97 1.64 -5.59
N SER A 14 -0.25 2.06 -5.94
CA SER A 14 -1.44 1.96 -5.07
C SER A 14 -2.70 1.53 -5.82
N TYR A 15 -2.52 0.78 -6.92
CA TYR A 15 -3.65 0.21 -7.66
C TYR A 15 -4.23 -1.00 -6.94
N ARG A 16 -5.41 -1.43 -7.40
CA ARG A 16 -6.02 -2.66 -6.89
C ARG A 16 -5.14 -3.88 -7.18
N PRO A 17 -5.13 -4.88 -6.29
CA PRO A 17 -4.44 -6.13 -6.54
C PRO A 17 -4.82 -6.73 -7.90
N GLY A 18 -3.80 -7.08 -8.68
CA GLY A 18 -3.93 -7.63 -10.04
C GLY A 18 -4.05 -6.61 -11.17
N TYR A 19 -4.31 -5.32 -10.91
CA TYR A 19 -4.45 -4.31 -11.97
C TYR A 19 -3.17 -4.17 -12.79
N LEU A 20 -2.02 -3.93 -12.15
CA LEU A 20 -0.76 -3.81 -12.89
C LEU A 20 -0.34 -5.11 -13.58
N SER A 21 -0.60 -6.27 -12.96
CA SER A 21 -0.38 -7.57 -13.60
C SER A 21 -1.21 -7.71 -14.88
N SER A 22 -2.46 -7.23 -14.90
CA SER A 22 -3.30 -7.24 -16.11
C SER A 22 -2.74 -6.38 -17.26
N LEU A 23 -1.87 -5.42 -16.93
CA LEU A 23 -1.15 -4.58 -17.90
C LEU A 23 0.25 -5.12 -18.25
N GLY A 24 0.64 -6.27 -17.70
CA GLY A 24 2.00 -6.83 -17.83
C GLY A 24 3.06 -6.00 -17.11
N LEU A 25 2.68 -5.35 -16.02
CA LEU A 25 3.50 -4.48 -15.17
C LEU A 25 3.50 -4.94 -13.69
N GLY A 26 3.13 -6.19 -13.42
CA GLY A 26 3.21 -6.76 -12.09
C GLY A 26 4.65 -7.10 -11.71
N TYR A 27 4.85 -7.47 -10.45
CA TYR A 27 6.19 -7.76 -9.92
C TYR A 27 6.94 -8.83 -10.74
N ALA A 28 6.24 -9.89 -11.16
CA ALA A 28 6.84 -10.95 -11.98
C ALA A 28 7.37 -10.42 -13.33
N GLU A 29 6.61 -9.55 -13.99
CA GLU A 29 7.02 -8.96 -15.27
C GLU A 29 8.14 -7.93 -15.11
N LEU A 30 8.13 -7.16 -14.02
CA LEU A 30 9.14 -6.14 -13.77
C LEU A 30 10.47 -6.75 -13.31
N SER A 31 10.43 -7.74 -12.43
CA SER A 31 11.62 -8.46 -11.94
C SER A 31 12.33 -9.25 -13.04
N ALA A 32 11.59 -9.74 -14.04
CA ALA A 32 12.19 -10.34 -15.24
C ALA A 32 13.04 -9.34 -16.05
N VAL A 33 12.74 -8.03 -15.98
CA VAL A 33 13.51 -6.97 -16.65
C VAL A 33 14.64 -6.45 -15.77
N ASN A 34 14.38 -6.29 -14.47
CA ASN A 34 15.36 -5.84 -13.49
C ASN A 34 15.29 -6.75 -12.24
N PRO A 35 16.18 -7.74 -12.10
CA PRO A 35 16.16 -8.68 -10.97
C PRO A 35 16.37 -8.05 -9.59
N SER A 36 16.93 -6.84 -9.52
CA SER A 36 17.09 -6.09 -8.26
C SER A 36 15.93 -5.13 -7.99
N ILE A 37 14.87 -5.11 -8.79
CA ILE A 37 13.77 -4.17 -8.57
C ILE A 37 13.05 -4.44 -7.24
N ILE A 38 12.76 -3.36 -6.51
CA ILE A 38 11.85 -3.37 -5.36
C ILE A 38 10.50 -2.83 -5.82
N MET A 39 9.43 -3.57 -5.54
CA MET A 39 8.06 -3.12 -5.80
C MET A 39 7.29 -2.99 -4.49
N THR A 40 6.86 -1.77 -4.17
CA THR A 40 6.07 -1.47 -2.99
C THR A 40 4.62 -1.17 -3.40
N SER A 41 3.73 -2.06 -3.01
CA SER A 41 2.29 -1.94 -3.26
C SER A 41 1.54 -1.47 -2.02
N ILE A 42 0.79 -0.38 -2.13
CA ILE A 42 0.00 0.19 -1.04
C ILE A 42 -1.47 -0.01 -1.36
N THR A 43 -2.07 -1.03 -0.76
CA THR A 43 -3.48 -1.37 -0.96
C THR A 43 -4.22 -1.32 0.36
N PRO A 44 -5.54 -1.07 0.36
CA PRO A 44 -6.30 -0.92 1.60
C PRO A 44 -6.25 -2.13 2.56
N PHE A 45 -6.17 -3.35 2.01
CA PHE A 45 -6.22 -4.60 2.77
C PHE A 45 -5.14 -5.62 2.38
N GLY A 46 -4.11 -5.19 1.64
CA GLY A 46 -3.06 -6.07 1.15
C GLY A 46 -3.32 -6.65 -0.25
N GLN A 47 -2.27 -7.23 -0.84
CA GLN A 47 -2.33 -7.92 -2.14
C GLN A 47 -3.09 -9.25 -2.06
N ASP A 48 -3.11 -9.87 -0.87
CA ASP A 48 -3.61 -11.22 -0.65
C ASP A 48 -4.69 -11.26 0.46
N GLY A 49 -5.32 -12.42 0.62
CA GLY A 49 -6.31 -12.65 1.67
C GLY A 49 -7.74 -12.25 1.28
N PRO A 50 -8.72 -12.47 2.18
CA PRO A 50 -10.15 -12.40 1.87
C PRO A 50 -10.64 -10.98 1.54
N TYR A 51 -9.90 -9.94 1.96
CA TYR A 51 -10.25 -8.54 1.72
C TYR A 51 -9.37 -7.85 0.66
N SER A 52 -8.46 -8.57 -0.01
CA SER A 52 -7.58 -7.98 -1.05
C SER A 52 -8.34 -7.21 -2.14
N GLN A 53 -9.54 -7.69 -2.52
CA GLN A 53 -10.40 -7.05 -3.53
C GLN A 53 -11.44 -6.09 -2.93
N PHE A 54 -11.43 -5.90 -1.61
CA PHE A 54 -12.39 -5.01 -0.94
C PHE A 54 -12.05 -3.54 -1.22
N ARG A 55 -13.09 -2.73 -1.49
CA ARG A 55 -12.91 -1.30 -1.74
C ARG A 55 -12.68 -0.59 -0.40
N GLY A 56 -11.46 -0.13 -0.18
CA GLY A 56 -11.12 0.70 0.96
C GLY A 56 -10.73 2.11 0.55
N GLU A 57 -11.17 3.06 1.35
CA GLU A 57 -10.79 4.47 1.33
C GLU A 57 -10.51 4.89 2.78
N GLU A 58 -10.00 6.10 2.99
CA GLU A 58 -9.61 6.59 4.33
C GLU A 58 -10.62 6.24 5.43
N ILE A 59 -11.90 6.60 5.25
CA ILE A 59 -12.93 6.38 6.28
C ILE A 59 -13.23 4.91 6.55
N VAL A 60 -13.07 4.05 5.54
CA VAL A 60 -13.30 2.60 5.62
C VAL A 60 -12.14 1.97 6.39
N ASN A 61 -10.90 2.23 5.95
CA ASN A 61 -9.70 1.67 6.57
C ASN A 61 -9.59 2.12 8.04
N TYR A 62 -9.89 3.39 8.29
CA TYR A 62 -9.93 3.95 9.64
C TYR A 62 -11.04 3.35 10.52
N ALA A 63 -12.20 3.01 9.94
CA ALA A 63 -13.25 2.32 10.69
C ALA A 63 -12.83 0.90 11.06
N MET A 64 -12.25 0.20 10.08
CA MET A 64 -11.86 -1.21 10.20
C MET A 64 -10.62 -1.41 11.08
N SER A 65 -9.82 -0.36 11.31
CA SER A 65 -8.68 -0.38 12.24
C SER A 65 -9.07 -0.21 13.71
N MET A 66 -10.37 -0.13 14.03
CA MET A 66 -10.91 0.10 15.38
C MET A 66 -10.53 1.45 16.03
N ILE A 67 -9.73 2.29 15.38
CA ILE A 67 -9.38 3.62 15.93
C ILE A 67 -10.64 4.45 16.14
N LYS A 68 -11.63 4.31 15.24
CA LYS A 68 -12.92 4.98 15.40
C LYS A 68 -13.62 4.58 16.71
N SER A 69 -13.62 3.30 17.11
CA SER A 69 -14.36 2.83 18.29
C SER A 69 -13.84 3.35 19.62
N ILE A 70 -12.59 3.83 19.65
CA ILE A 70 -11.96 4.42 20.85
C ILE A 70 -11.89 5.95 20.80
N SER A 71 -12.37 6.57 19.71
CA SER A 71 -12.30 8.00 19.47
C SER A 71 -13.64 8.68 19.75
N GLY A 72 -13.64 9.73 20.57
CA GLY A 72 -14.83 10.53 20.88
C GLY A 72 -15.28 10.42 22.33
N ILE A 73 -16.59 10.56 22.56
CA ILE A 73 -17.20 10.55 23.89
C ILE A 73 -17.94 9.23 24.08
N GLN A 74 -17.75 8.57 25.22
CA GLN A 74 -18.45 7.33 25.56
C GLN A 74 -19.97 7.52 25.48
N GLY A 75 -20.67 6.56 24.87
CA GLY A 75 -22.14 6.61 24.69
C GLY A 75 -22.59 7.50 23.52
N ARG A 76 -21.67 8.04 22.72
CA ARG A 76 -21.94 8.75 21.47
C ARG A 76 -21.38 8.02 20.26
N GLU A 77 -21.72 8.52 19.08
CA GLU A 77 -21.20 8.02 17.81
C GLU A 77 -19.66 8.14 17.75
N PRO A 78 -18.97 7.07 17.29
CA PRO A 78 -17.53 7.07 17.05
C PRO A 78 -17.06 8.19 16.11
N LEU A 79 -16.01 8.94 16.50
CA LEU A 79 -15.47 10.03 15.69
C LEU A 79 -14.24 9.61 14.87
N LYS A 80 -14.07 10.24 13.70
CA LYS A 80 -12.84 10.14 12.91
C LYS A 80 -11.91 11.30 13.27
N HIS A 81 -10.63 11.03 13.51
CA HIS A 81 -9.62 12.08 13.58
C HIS A 81 -9.51 12.85 12.24
N GLY A 82 -9.09 14.10 12.34
CA GLY A 82 -8.85 14.96 11.18
C GLY A 82 -7.76 14.41 10.25
N GLY A 83 -7.85 14.78 8.97
CA GLY A 83 -6.91 14.36 7.92
C GLY A 83 -7.11 12.91 7.46
N PHE A 84 -6.06 12.33 6.88
CA PHE A 84 -6.08 11.01 6.25
C PHE A 84 -5.15 10.03 6.98
N GLN A 85 -5.45 9.76 8.25
CA GLN A 85 -4.59 8.99 9.15
C GLN A 85 -4.22 7.62 8.56
N ALA A 86 -5.18 6.88 8.01
CA ALA A 86 -4.90 5.56 7.45
C ALA A 86 -4.00 5.65 6.20
N GLN A 87 -4.17 6.69 5.38
CA GLN A 87 -3.30 6.93 4.23
C GLN A 87 -1.89 7.38 4.65
N TYR A 88 -1.76 8.24 5.67
CA TYR A 88 -0.48 8.70 6.18
C TYR A 88 0.32 7.55 6.80
N GLU A 89 -0.34 6.73 7.62
CA GLU A 89 0.26 5.53 8.20
C GLU A 89 0.69 4.55 7.09
N GLY A 90 -0.20 4.25 6.14
CA GLY A 90 0.12 3.39 5.00
C GLY A 90 1.33 3.87 4.20
N GLY A 91 1.41 5.17 3.93
CA GLY A 91 2.56 5.79 3.26
C GLY A 91 3.85 5.73 4.08
N LEU A 92 3.78 5.96 5.39
CA LEU A 92 4.94 5.90 6.28
C LEU A 92 5.51 4.48 6.39
N PHE A 93 4.64 3.47 6.57
CA PHE A 93 5.06 2.07 6.59
C PHE A 93 5.63 1.63 5.23
N ALA A 94 5.03 2.05 4.13
CA ALA A 94 5.53 1.78 2.78
C ALA A 94 6.93 2.38 2.57
N ALA A 95 7.15 3.64 2.97
CA ALA A 95 8.45 4.29 2.88
C ALA A 95 9.50 3.58 3.75
N GLY A 96 9.16 3.21 4.98
CA GLY A 96 10.04 2.47 5.89
C GLY A 96 10.42 1.10 5.33
N ALA A 97 9.44 0.31 4.88
CA ALA A 97 9.67 -1.00 4.27
C ALA A 97 10.53 -0.90 2.99
N THR A 98 10.24 0.07 2.13
CA THR A 98 11.03 0.34 0.92
C THR A 98 12.48 0.68 1.27
N SER A 99 12.69 1.58 2.24
CA SER A 99 14.03 1.99 2.67
C SER A 99 14.83 0.81 3.24
N MET A 100 14.17 -0.06 4.01
CA MET A 100 14.80 -1.27 4.55
C MET A 100 15.13 -2.29 3.46
N ALA A 101 14.27 -2.44 2.46
CA ALA A 101 14.54 -3.28 1.29
C ALA A 101 15.74 -2.75 0.48
N LEU A 102 15.81 -1.44 0.24
CA LEU A 102 16.94 -0.79 -0.41
C LEU A 102 18.25 -0.99 0.38
N PHE A 103 18.20 -0.81 1.69
CA PHE A 103 19.37 -1.01 2.55
C PHE A 103 19.93 -2.44 2.47
N ARG A 104 19.06 -3.45 2.27
CA ARG A 104 19.49 -4.85 2.16
C ARG A 104 20.08 -5.21 0.78
N GLN A 105 19.89 -4.37 -0.23
CA GLN A 105 20.47 -4.59 -1.57
C GLN A 105 21.90 -4.07 -1.71
N GLY A 106 22.34 -3.14 -0.85
CA GLY A 106 23.72 -2.66 -0.77
C GLY A 106 24.58 -3.52 0.13
#